data_AF-A0A4Q4BSI8-F1
#
_entry.id   AF-A0A4Q4BSI8-F1
#
_cell.length_a   1.000
_cell.length_b   1.000
_cell.length_c   1.000
_cell.angle_alpha   90.00
_cell.angle_beta   90.00
_cell.angle_gamma   90.00
#
_symmetry.space_group_name_H-M   'P 1'
#
loop_
_entity.id
_entity.type
_entity.pdbx_description
1 polymer ?
#
loop_
_entity_poly.entity_id
_entity_poly.type
_entity_poly.pdbx_seq_one_letter_code
_entity_poly.pdbx_strand_id
1 'polypeptide(L)' 'MAEVTIVYWRDIPAQVIVGKGRRAAKIQLPERFEQAIDRCAMKIGAKDADAYLAEWRKVVVADLEGEPD' A
#
# COMPACT_ATOMS: atom_id res chain seq x y z
N MET A 1 19.87 6.94 2.18
CA MET A 1 18.54 7.40 2.63
C MET A 1 17.51 6.54 1.94
N ALA A 2 16.77 5.80 2.74
CA ALA A 2 15.75 4.85 2.34
C ALA A 2 14.38 5.50 2.55
N GLU A 3 13.73 5.84 1.44
CA GLU A 3 12.36 6.34 1.43
C GLU A 3 11.40 5.20 1.82
N VAL A 4 10.64 5.39 2.89
CA VAL A 4 9.59 4.46 3.31
C VAL A 4 8.27 4.95 2.72
N THR A 5 7.73 4.18 1.81
CA THR A 5 6.44 4.42 1.18
C THR A 5 5.44 3.36 1.63
N ILE A 6 4.25 3.80 2.07
CA ILE A 6 3.13 2.91 2.32
C ILE A 6 2.13 3.04 1.17
N VAL A 7 1.68 1.90 0.65
CA VAL A 7 0.60 1.80 -0.33
C VAL A 7 -0.70 1.57 0.43
N TYR A 8 -1.67 2.44 0.21
CA TYR A 8 -3.01 2.34 0.77
C TYR A 8 -4.04 2.09 -0.31
N TRP A 9 -5.08 1.36 0.04
CA TRP A 9 -6.39 1.46 -0.60
C TRP A 9 -7.29 2.28 0.33
N ARG A 10 -7.75 3.46 -0.14
CA ARG A 10 -8.38 4.46 0.74
C ARG A 10 -7.52 4.73 1.99
N ASP A 11 -8.00 4.35 3.16
CA ASP A 11 -7.35 4.49 4.45
C ASP A 11 -6.70 3.20 4.98
N ILE A 12 -6.86 2.06 4.28
CA ILE A 12 -6.34 0.76 4.71
C ILE A 12 -4.99 0.50 4.03
N PRO A 13 -3.90 0.25 4.77
CA PRO A 13 -2.60 -0.02 4.18
C PRO A 13 -2.55 -1.44 3.62
N ALA A 14 -1.87 -1.63 2.49
CA ALA A 14 -1.70 -2.92 1.84
C ALA A 14 -0.22 -3.34 1.73
N GLN A 15 0.69 -2.39 1.51
CA GLN A 15 2.10 -2.70 1.24
C GLN A 15 3.02 -1.65 1.84
N VAL A 16 4.23 -2.08 2.18
CA VAL A 16 5.35 -1.20 2.53
C VAL A 16 6.44 -1.37 1.49
N ILE A 17 6.97 -0.26 1.00
CA ILE A 17 8.07 -0.19 0.05
C ILE A 17 9.17 0.63 0.70
N VAL A 18 10.39 0.10 0.73
CA VAL A 18 11.56 0.81 1.25
C VAL A 18 12.57 0.99 0.10
N GLY A 19 12.98 2.24 -0.13
CA GLY A 19 13.88 2.60 -1.23
C GLY A 19 13.16 2.86 -2.56
N LYS A 20 13.95 3.06 -3.63
CA LYS A 20 13.46 3.48 -4.95
C LYS A 20 13.93 2.57 -6.08
N GLY A 21 13.14 2.50 -7.15
CA GLY A 21 13.49 1.79 -8.38
C GLY A 21 13.61 0.28 -8.21
N ARG A 22 14.59 -0.32 -8.89
CA ARG A 22 14.78 -1.79 -8.92
C ARG A 22 15.34 -2.38 -7.62
N ARG A 23 15.94 -1.57 -6.76
CA ARG A 23 16.51 -1.99 -5.47
C ARG A 23 15.55 -1.79 -4.29
N ALA A 24 14.30 -1.43 -4.56
CA ALA A 24 13.34 -1.22 -3.49
C ALA A 24 12.89 -2.57 -2.91
N ALA A 25 13.01 -2.73 -1.59
CA ALA A 25 12.38 -3.83 -0.87
C ALA A 25 10.86 -3.59 -0.80
N LYS A 26 10.06 -4.63 -1.02
CA LYS A 26 8.59 -4.54 -1.04
C LYS A 26 8.00 -5.69 -0.24
N ILE A 27 7.17 -5.35 0.75
CA ILE A 27 6.51 -6.32 1.61
C ILE A 27 5.00 -6.08 1.56
N GLN A 28 4.25 -7.13 1.26
CA GLN A 28 2.79 -7.15 1.45
C GLN A 28 2.50 -7.23 2.94
N LEU A 29 1.51 -6.46 3.40
CA LEU A 29 1.07 -6.56 4.78
C LEU A 29 0.31 -7.88 5.01
N PRO A 30 0.20 -8.33 6.28
CA PRO A 30 -0.51 -9.56 6.60
C PRO A 30 -1.95 -9.59 6.06
N GLU A 31 -2.45 -10.79 5.77
CA GLU A 31 -3.76 -11.05 5.13
C GLU A 31 -4.94 -10.28 5.74
N ARG A 32 -4.92 -10.00 7.05
CA ARG A 32 -5.97 -9.21 7.72
C ARG A 32 -6.25 -7.85 7.05
N PHE A 33 -5.24 -7.25 6.41
CA PHE A 33 -5.38 -5.97 5.71
C PHE A 33 -6.10 -6.14 4.37
N GLU A 34 -5.76 -7.18 3.62
CA GLU A 34 -6.46 -7.53 2.37
C GLU A 34 -7.93 -7.84 2.63
N GLN A 35 -8.22 -8.65 3.65
CA GLN A 35 -9.61 -8.92 4.04
C GLN A 35 -10.38 -7.66 4.47
N ALA A 36 -9.70 -6.66 5.05
CA ALA A 36 -10.33 -5.40 5.41
C ALA A 36 -10.65 -4.56 4.16
N ILE A 37 -9.74 -4.54 3.17
CA ILE A 37 -9.97 -3.91 1.86
C ILE A 37 -11.17 -4.58 1.17
N ASP A 38 -11.20 -5.91 1.08
CA ASP A 38 -12.27 -6.66 0.44
C ASP A 38 -13.63 -6.39 1.10
N ARG A 39 -13.69 -6.44 2.44
CA ARG A 39 -14.92 -6.13 3.18
C ARG A 39 -15.40 -4.70 2.93
N CYS A 40 -14.47 -3.74 2.85
CA CYS A 40 -14.81 -2.35 2.60
C CYS A 40 -15.31 -2.15 1.17
N ALA A 41 -14.60 -2.70 0.17
CA ALA A 41 -14.97 -2.66 -1.24
C ALA A 41 -16.35 -3.30 -1.49
N MET A 42 -16.61 -4.46 -0.88
CA MET A 42 -17.91 -5.13 -0.94
C MET A 42 -19.03 -4.29 -0.32
N LYS A 43 -18.77 -3.66 0.84
CA LYS A 43 -19.76 -2.83 1.55
C LYS A 43 -20.16 -1.58 0.77
N ILE A 44 -19.21 -0.94 0.10
CA ILE A 44 -19.48 0.29 -0.68
C ILE A 44 -19.99 -0.01 -2.10
N GLY A 45 -20.11 -1.29 -2.46
CA GLY A 45 -20.53 -1.70 -3.79
C GLY A 45 -19.55 -1.27 -4.88
N ALA A 46 -18.25 -1.16 -4.57
CA ALA A 46 -17.18 -0.89 -5.53
C ALA A 46 -16.93 -2.14 -6.41
N LYS A 47 -17.97 -2.55 -7.13
CA LYS A 47 -17.96 -3.66 -8.09
C LYS A 47 -17.46 -3.22 -9.46
N ASP A 48 -17.58 -1.94 -9.78
CA ASP A 48 -16.87 -1.36 -10.91
C ASP A 48 -15.39 -1.28 -10.54
N ALA A 49 -14.60 -2.14 -11.17
CA ALA A 49 -13.16 -2.28 -10.92
C ALA A 49 -12.41 -0.94 -11.00
N ASP A 50 -12.94 0.04 -11.72
CA ASP A 50 -12.40 1.40 -11.81
C ASP A 50 -12.47 2.15 -10.47
N ALA A 51 -13.56 2.02 -9.70
CA ALA A 51 -13.68 2.61 -8.36
C ALA A 51 -12.73 1.93 -7.36
N TYR A 52 -12.49 0.63 -7.53
CA TYR A 52 -11.54 -0.12 -6.72
C TYR A 52 -10.09 0.27 -7.03
N LEU A 53 -9.76 0.52 -8.30
CA LEU A 53 -8.41 0.87 -8.75
C LEU A 53 -8.08 2.37 -8.58
N ALA A 54 -9.08 3.24 -8.57
CA ALA A 54 -8.88 4.69 -8.42
C ALA A 54 -8.45 5.12 -7.00
N GLU A 55 -8.71 4.29 -5.98
CA GLU A 55 -8.51 4.64 -4.57
C GLU A 55 -7.12 4.24 -4.03
N TRP A 56 -6.26 3.71 -4.89
CA TRP A 56 -4.90 3.35 -4.52
C TRP A 56 -4.01 4.59 -4.45
N ARG A 57 -3.36 4.79 -3.30
CA ARG A 57 -2.43 5.89 -3.08
C ARG A 57 -1.13 5.42 -2.46
N LYS A 58 -0.03 6.05 -2.90
CA LYS A 58 1.31 5.84 -2.32
C LYS A 58 1.66 7.07 -1.50
N VAL A 59 2.05 6.87 -0.26
CA VAL A 59 2.41 7.95 0.66
C VAL A 59 3.82 7.68 1.18
N VAL A 60 4.73 8.63 0.95
CA VAL A 60 6.03 8.65 1.62
C VAL A 60 5.80 9.04 3.07
N VAL A 61 6.10 8.14 4.00
CA VAL A 61 5.86 8.35 5.43
C VAL A 61 7.13 8.68 6.20
N ALA A 62 8.29 8.32 5.66
CA ALA A 62 9.59 8.63 6.24
C ALA A 62 10.70 8.60 5.19
N ASP A 63 11.78 9.31 5.49
CA ASP A 63 13.08 9.12 4.84
C ASP A 63 14.09 8.77 5.95
N LEU A 64 14.66 7.57 5.89
CA LEU A 64 15.49 7.01 6.96
C LEU A 64 16.94 6.85 6.50
N GLU A 65 17.89 7.00 7.41
CA GLU A 65 19.26 6.58 7.13
C GLU A 65 19.34 5.05 7.07
N GLY A 66 20.03 4.52 6.07
CA GLY A 66 20.14 3.08 5.80
C GLY A 66 19.91 2.69 4.34
N GLU A 67 20.09 1.41 4.08
CA GLU A 67 19.81 0.74 2.80
C GLU A 67 18.64 -0.24 2.99
N PRO A 68 17.85 -0.50 1.93
CA PRO A 68 16.76 -1.46 1.96
C PRO A 68 17.28 -2.90 1.83
N ASP A 69 18.01 -3.40 2.83
CA ASP A 69 18.30 -4.82 3.09
C ASP A 69 19.09 -4.98 4.40
#